data_AF-A0A1Q9EIF7-F1
#
_entry.id   AF-A0A1Q9EIF7-F1
#
_cell.length_a   1.000
_cell.length_b   1.000
_cell.length_c   1.000
_cell.angle_alpha   90.00
_cell.angle_beta   90.00
_cell.angle_gamma   90.00
#
_symmetry.space_group_name_H-M   'P 1'
#
loop_
_entity.id
_entity.type
_entity.pdbx_description
1 polymer ?
#
loop_
_entity_poly.entity_id
_entity_poly.type
_entity_poly.pdbx_seq_one_letter_code
_entity_poly.pdbx_strand_id
1 'polypeptide(L)'
;MFSGFQWGDLPICSLLEENFPVIQEETARALSNEAESGFEDAYRFLYEKGEWNRVLLYHKREFTPECDRVFPKTCALLRQWLPSKPGLPWTSDQNEQVMVIKMKPGTDVETHSGPANNILNIHLGISGLEGAELKVANQSYHWEEGKVISWDGSYDHTINCHKCKETRVIMMVRYMHPDMAPEHYKGNLRTHFEDIPVEMQ
;
A
#
# COMPACT_ATOMS: atom_id res chain seq x y z
N MET A 1 -12.97 12.99 -21.13
CA MET A 1 -11.67 12.80 -20.46
C MET A 1 -11.98 12.35 -19.04
N PHE A 2 -11.75 11.07 -18.73
CA PHE A 2 -11.98 10.53 -17.39
C PHE A 2 -10.80 10.93 -16.50
N SER A 3 -10.99 11.93 -15.63
CA SER A 3 -10.02 12.39 -14.63
C SER A 3 -10.15 11.66 -13.28
N GLY A 4 -10.89 10.54 -13.24
CA GLY A 4 -11.46 9.99 -12.00
C GLY A 4 -10.73 8.83 -11.34
N PHE A 5 -9.42 8.64 -11.60
CA PHE A 5 -8.67 7.49 -11.05
C PHE A 5 -7.56 7.87 -10.07
N GLN A 6 -7.37 9.16 -9.77
CA GLN A 6 -6.28 9.61 -8.91
C GLN A 6 -6.82 10.36 -7.70
N TRP A 7 -6.75 9.70 -6.55
CA TRP A 7 -6.96 10.23 -5.20
C TRP A 7 -5.68 10.87 -4.63
N GLY A 8 -4.95 11.60 -5.49
CA GLY A 8 -3.68 12.24 -5.12
C GLY A 8 -3.83 13.39 -4.13
N ASP A 9 -5.05 13.90 -3.97
CA ASP A 9 -5.43 14.98 -3.05
C ASP A 9 -5.85 14.48 -1.66
N LEU A 10 -5.84 13.16 -1.42
CA LEU A 10 -6.08 12.63 -0.08
C LEU A 10 -5.02 13.15 0.90
N PRO A 11 -5.41 13.54 2.12
CA PRO A 11 -4.44 14.07 3.08
C PRO A 11 -3.25 13.15 3.40
N ILE A 12 -3.45 11.82 3.36
CA ILE A 12 -2.37 10.85 3.54
C ILE A 12 -1.38 10.86 2.37
N CYS A 13 -1.81 11.20 1.16
CA CYS A 13 -0.92 11.39 0.01
C CYS A 13 0.00 12.57 0.25
N SER A 14 -0.53 13.72 0.66
CA SER A 14 0.26 14.90 1.02
C SER A 14 1.24 14.61 2.16
N LEU A 15 0.79 13.93 3.22
CA LEU A 15 1.65 13.50 4.33
C LEU A 15 2.86 12.70 3.83
N LEU A 16 2.64 11.73 2.95
CA LEU A 16 3.70 10.88 2.41
C LEU A 16 4.70 11.66 1.55
N GLU A 17 4.23 12.54 0.65
CA GLU A 17 5.11 13.36 -0.18
C GLU A 17 5.91 14.39 0.66
N GLU A 18 5.25 15.08 1.60
CA GLU A 18 5.89 16.10 2.45
C GLU A 18 6.95 15.52 3.39
N ASN A 19 6.77 14.26 3.81
CA ASN A 19 7.69 13.56 4.70
C ASN A 19 8.58 12.57 3.96
N PHE A 20 8.65 12.65 2.63
CA PHE A 20 9.46 11.75 1.80
C PHE A 20 10.91 11.61 2.29
N PRO A 21 11.65 12.68 2.66
CA PRO A 21 13.03 12.52 3.12
C PRO A 21 13.17 11.61 4.33
N VAL A 22 12.21 11.62 5.26
CA VAL A 22 12.21 10.74 6.45
C VAL A 22 11.98 9.29 6.05
N ILE A 23 11.00 9.05 5.17
CA ILE A 23 10.64 7.71 4.69
C ILE A 23 11.80 7.12 3.89
N GLN A 24 12.43 7.92 3.03
CA GLN A 24 13.57 7.52 2.21
C GLN A 24 14.79 7.18 3.09
N GLU A 25 15.08 8.00 4.10
CA GLU A 25 16.19 7.76 5.04
C GLU A 25 16.01 6.46 5.83
N GLU A 26 14.83 6.21 6.40
CA GLU A 26 14.55 4.96 7.13
C GLU A 26 14.56 3.74 6.20
N THR A 27 14.03 3.88 4.99
CA THR A 27 14.06 2.81 3.99
C THR A 27 15.48 2.48 3.56
N ALA A 28 16.34 3.48 3.30
CA ALA A 28 17.74 3.26 2.94
C ALA A 28 18.52 2.53 4.05
N ARG A 29 18.26 2.87 5.33
CA ARG A 29 18.81 2.13 6.48
C ARG A 29 18.34 0.69 6.50
N ALA A 30 17.05 0.46 6.30
CA ALA A 30 16.46 -0.89 6.29
C ALA A 30 17.08 -1.77 5.20
N LEU A 31 17.27 -1.22 4.00
CA LEU A 31 17.92 -1.91 2.87
C LEU A 31 19.41 -2.19 3.13
N SER A 32 20.08 -1.36 3.92
CA SER A 32 21.50 -1.57 4.27
C SER A 32 21.69 -2.64 5.36
N ASN A 33 20.64 -2.96 6.12
CA ASN A 33 20.65 -3.95 7.19
C ASN A 33 19.46 -4.92 7.07
N GLU A 34 19.30 -5.54 5.90
CA GLU A 34 18.08 -6.31 5.59
C GLU A 34 17.81 -7.45 6.59
N ALA A 35 18.86 -8.12 7.07
CA ALA A 35 18.77 -9.25 7.99
C ALA A 35 18.05 -8.91 9.31
N GLU A 36 18.07 -7.64 9.72
CA GLU A 36 17.42 -7.16 10.95
C GLU A 36 16.20 -6.29 10.70
N SER A 37 15.85 -6.05 9.43
CA SER A 37 14.83 -5.09 9.02
C SER A 37 13.44 -5.71 8.80
N GLY A 38 13.34 -7.04 8.87
CA GLY A 38 12.05 -7.75 8.74
C GLY A 38 11.58 -7.93 7.29
N PHE A 39 12.48 -7.91 6.31
CA PHE A 39 12.12 -8.22 4.93
C PHE A 39 11.73 -9.70 4.79
N GLU A 40 10.51 -9.96 4.33
CA GLU A 40 9.96 -11.29 4.04
C GLU A 40 9.39 -11.37 2.63
N ASP A 41 9.16 -12.58 2.12
CA ASP A 41 8.57 -12.84 0.81
C ASP A 41 7.15 -12.26 0.70
N ALA A 42 6.91 -11.42 -0.32
CA ALA A 42 5.65 -10.73 -0.51
C ALA A 42 4.79 -11.46 -1.55
N TYR A 43 3.63 -11.97 -1.13
CA TYR A 43 2.59 -12.54 -2.01
C TYR A 43 3.14 -13.53 -3.05
N ARG A 44 3.81 -14.61 -2.61
CA ARG A 44 4.49 -15.60 -3.47
C ARG A 44 3.68 -16.09 -4.68
N PHE A 45 2.35 -16.17 -4.55
CA PHE A 45 1.44 -16.66 -5.58
C PHE A 45 1.20 -15.70 -6.75
N LEU A 46 1.73 -14.46 -6.70
CA LEU A 46 1.51 -13.44 -7.73
C LEU A 46 2.67 -13.25 -8.72
N TYR A 47 3.74 -14.02 -8.62
CA TYR A 47 4.86 -13.94 -9.56
C TYR A 47 5.49 -15.32 -9.75
N GLU A 48 5.96 -15.63 -10.96
CA GLU A 48 6.58 -16.93 -11.24
C GLU A 48 8.01 -16.99 -10.69
N LYS A 49 8.80 -15.95 -10.99
CA LYS A 49 10.25 -15.87 -10.73
C LYS A 49 10.65 -14.46 -10.28
N GLY A 50 11.85 -14.35 -9.73
CA GLY A 50 12.38 -13.09 -9.21
C GLY A 50 12.25 -13.00 -7.70
N GLU A 51 12.34 -11.79 -7.17
CA GLU A 51 12.32 -11.54 -5.73
C GLU A 51 11.45 -10.32 -5.45
N TRP A 52 10.42 -10.55 -4.64
CA TRP A 52 9.50 -9.54 -4.19
C TRP A 52 9.39 -9.65 -2.68
N ASN A 53 9.90 -8.65 -1.95
CA ASN A 53 9.89 -8.68 -0.49
C ASN A 53 9.24 -7.43 0.10
N ARG A 54 8.78 -7.55 1.33
CA ARG A 54 8.18 -6.46 2.08
C ARG A 54 8.65 -6.43 3.53
N VAL A 55 8.60 -5.24 4.12
CA VAL A 55 8.52 -5.04 5.57
C VAL A 55 7.11 -4.56 5.88
N LEU A 56 6.35 -5.35 6.65
CA LEU A 56 5.01 -4.97 7.08
C LEU A 56 5.10 -4.02 8.28
N LEU A 57 4.38 -2.90 8.23
CA LEU A 57 4.39 -1.85 9.26
C LEU A 57 3.05 -1.72 9.98
N TYR A 58 1.95 -1.97 9.27
CA TYR A 58 0.60 -1.90 9.82
C TYR A 58 -0.30 -2.94 9.15
N HIS A 59 -1.06 -3.68 9.95
CA HIS A 59 -2.12 -4.59 9.48
C HIS A 59 -3.05 -4.93 10.65
N LYS A 60 -4.28 -5.37 10.38
CA LYS A 60 -5.22 -5.80 11.45
C LYS A 60 -5.42 -4.76 12.57
N ARG A 61 -5.37 -3.47 12.23
CA ARG A 61 -5.48 -2.32 13.14
C ARG A 61 -4.31 -2.19 14.13
N GLU A 62 -3.21 -2.89 13.88
CA GLU A 62 -2.02 -2.90 14.73
C GLU A 62 -0.78 -2.48 13.93
N PHE A 63 0.08 -1.71 14.59
CA PHE A 63 1.43 -1.44 14.09
C PHE A 63 2.36 -2.57 14.52
N THR A 64 3.23 -3.01 13.62
CA THR A 64 4.14 -4.13 13.86
C THR A 64 5.38 -3.69 14.67
N PRO A 65 6.16 -4.61 15.24
CA PRO A 65 7.41 -4.27 15.96
C PRO A 65 8.45 -3.53 15.09
N GLU A 66 8.42 -3.72 13.77
CA GLU A 66 9.30 -3.05 12.81
C GLU A 66 9.06 -1.54 12.80
N CYS A 67 7.87 -1.08 13.16
CA CYS A 67 7.61 0.34 13.33
C CYS A 67 8.47 0.99 14.40
N ASP A 68 8.75 0.32 15.51
CA ASP A 68 9.53 0.93 16.58
C ASP A 68 11.04 0.68 16.38
N ARG A 69 11.38 -0.43 15.74
CA ARG A 69 12.78 -0.86 15.52
C ARG A 69 13.43 -0.28 14.27
N VAL A 70 12.68 -0.19 13.16
CA VAL A 70 13.21 0.04 11.82
C VAL A 70 12.68 1.34 11.22
N PHE A 71 11.39 1.64 11.44
CA PHE A 71 10.68 2.80 10.88
C PHE A 71 10.04 3.73 11.95
N PRO A 72 10.75 4.11 13.05
CA PRO A 72 10.15 4.84 14.16
C PRO A 72 9.54 6.19 13.78
N LYS A 73 10.19 6.96 12.92
CA LYS A 73 9.68 8.28 12.51
C LYS A 73 8.52 8.12 11.54
N THR A 74 8.65 7.23 10.55
CA THR A 74 7.60 6.97 9.57
C THR A 74 6.32 6.47 10.23
N CYS A 75 6.42 5.51 11.16
CA CYS A 75 5.24 5.02 11.85
C CYS A 75 4.67 6.01 12.87
N ALA A 76 5.46 6.95 13.41
CA ALA A 76 4.92 8.05 14.21
C ALA A 76 4.02 8.99 13.38
N LEU A 77 4.34 9.18 12.10
CA LEU A 77 3.49 9.93 11.16
C LEU A 77 2.22 9.15 10.82
N LEU A 78 2.35 7.86 10.47
CA LEU A 78 1.22 7.01 10.07
C LEU A 78 0.17 6.81 11.18
N ARG A 79 0.59 6.77 12.45
CA ARG A 79 -0.31 6.67 13.62
C ARG A 79 -1.31 7.82 13.73
N GLN A 80 -1.07 8.94 13.06
CA GLN A 80 -2.00 10.09 13.03
C GLN A 80 -3.15 9.89 12.03
N TRP A 81 -3.02 8.92 11.11
CA TRP A 81 -3.92 8.72 9.97
C TRP A 81 -4.58 7.36 9.94
N LEU A 82 -4.01 6.37 10.63
CA LEU A 82 -4.52 5.00 10.63
C LEU A 82 -5.09 4.62 12.01
N PRO A 83 -6.29 4.02 12.06
CA PRO A 83 -7.15 3.67 10.92
C PRO A 83 -7.78 4.91 10.26
N SER A 84 -7.93 4.89 8.94
CA SER A 84 -8.46 5.99 8.14
C SER A 84 -9.93 6.32 8.40
N LYS A 85 -10.70 5.31 8.80
CA LYS A 85 -12.11 5.41 9.19
C LYS A 85 -12.33 4.68 10.52
N PRO A 86 -11.95 5.30 11.66
CA PRO A 86 -12.12 4.69 12.96
C PRO A 86 -13.59 4.30 13.20
N GLY A 87 -13.82 3.08 13.68
CA GLY A 87 -15.17 2.56 13.97
C GLY A 87 -15.90 1.93 12.78
N LEU A 88 -15.49 2.16 11.52
CA LEU A 88 -16.09 1.46 10.39
C LEU A 88 -15.60 0.00 10.30
N PRO A 89 -16.50 -0.96 10.02
CA PRO A 89 -16.13 -2.36 9.83
C PRO A 89 -15.26 -2.62 8.60
N TRP A 90 -14.27 -3.48 8.72
CA TRP A 90 -13.45 -3.99 7.62
C TRP A 90 -14.15 -5.14 6.91
N THR A 91 -14.08 -5.16 5.58
CA THR A 91 -14.60 -6.22 4.71
C THR A 91 -13.50 -7.17 4.23
N SER A 92 -12.23 -6.83 4.48
CA SER A 92 -11.02 -7.58 4.16
C SER A 92 -9.96 -7.42 5.26
N ASP A 93 -9.11 -8.42 5.50
CA ASP A 93 -7.85 -8.26 6.26
C ASP A 93 -6.81 -7.39 5.54
N GLN A 94 -7.09 -7.05 4.28
CA GLN A 94 -6.32 -6.13 3.45
C GLN A 94 -6.91 -4.72 3.41
N ASN A 95 -7.99 -4.44 4.17
CA ASN A 95 -8.68 -3.15 4.13
C ASN A 95 -7.73 -1.97 4.33
N GLU A 96 -6.83 -2.10 5.31
CA GLU A 96 -5.78 -1.14 5.56
C GLU A 96 -4.49 -1.86 5.94
N GLN A 97 -3.42 -1.56 5.22
CA GLN A 97 -2.08 -2.12 5.43
C GLN A 97 -1.04 -1.09 5.04
N VAL A 98 0.09 -1.06 5.75
CA VAL A 98 1.25 -0.27 5.33
C VAL A 98 2.48 -1.16 5.26
N MET A 99 3.25 -1.05 4.19
CA MET A 99 4.47 -1.80 4.02
C MET A 99 5.46 -1.07 3.11
N VAL A 100 6.76 -1.27 3.37
CA VAL A 100 7.82 -0.96 2.41
C VAL A 100 8.05 -2.20 1.57
N ILE A 101 8.06 -2.06 0.24
CA ILE A 101 8.13 -3.19 -0.69
C ILE A 101 9.30 -2.97 -1.65
N LYS A 102 10.15 -3.99 -1.81
CA LYS A 102 11.25 -4.03 -2.77
C LYS A 102 11.04 -5.11 -3.82
N MET A 103 11.43 -4.83 -5.06
CA MET A 103 11.29 -5.75 -6.19
C MET A 103 12.57 -5.75 -7.03
N LYS A 104 13.20 -6.92 -7.19
CA LYS A 104 14.42 -7.04 -8.00
C LYS A 104 14.12 -6.95 -9.50
N PRO A 105 15.06 -6.45 -10.32
CA PRO A 105 14.96 -6.50 -11.78
C PRO A 105 14.59 -7.89 -12.30
N GLY A 106 13.70 -7.92 -13.30
CA GLY A 106 13.22 -9.17 -13.90
C GLY A 106 12.07 -9.86 -13.15
N THR A 107 11.57 -9.26 -12.06
CA THR A 107 10.38 -9.71 -11.33
C THR A 107 9.15 -8.97 -11.86
N ASP A 108 8.17 -9.70 -12.38
CA ASP A 108 6.88 -9.15 -12.78
C ASP A 108 5.78 -9.78 -11.91
N VAL A 109 4.78 -8.98 -11.57
CA VAL A 109 3.61 -9.40 -10.79
C VAL A 109 2.46 -9.58 -11.77
N GLU A 110 1.91 -10.79 -11.81
CA GLU A 110 0.81 -11.18 -12.69
C GLU A 110 -0.41 -10.27 -12.54
N THR A 111 -1.23 -10.20 -13.59
CA THR A 111 -2.48 -9.46 -13.54
C THR A 111 -3.37 -9.99 -12.43
N HIS A 112 -3.77 -9.10 -11.51
CA HIS A 112 -4.62 -9.45 -10.38
C HIS A 112 -5.50 -8.26 -9.98
N SER A 113 -6.47 -8.55 -9.13
CA SER A 113 -7.36 -7.56 -8.51
C SER A 113 -7.39 -7.75 -7.00
N GLY A 114 -7.54 -6.64 -6.29
CA GLY A 114 -7.74 -6.62 -4.84
C GLY A 114 -9.10 -7.21 -4.44
N PRO A 115 -9.30 -7.49 -3.15
CA PRO A 115 -10.48 -8.23 -2.69
C PRO A 115 -11.77 -7.41 -2.66
N ALA A 116 -11.68 -6.07 -2.71
CA ALA A 116 -12.84 -5.18 -2.64
C ALA A 116 -12.53 -3.78 -3.18
N ASN A 117 -13.56 -3.10 -3.68
CA ASN A 117 -13.50 -1.72 -4.21
C ASN A 117 -13.53 -0.64 -3.12
N ASN A 118 -13.64 -1.03 -1.85
CA ASN A 118 -13.50 -0.11 -0.72
C ASN A 118 -12.03 0.06 -0.27
N ILE A 119 -11.07 -0.40 -1.07
CA ILE A 119 -9.64 -0.37 -0.75
C ILE A 119 -8.92 0.38 -1.88
N LEU A 120 -8.35 1.53 -1.54
CA LEU A 120 -7.42 2.23 -2.41
C LEU A 120 -6.01 1.72 -2.14
N ASN A 121 -5.22 1.53 -3.20
CA ASN A 121 -3.77 1.38 -3.09
C ASN A 121 -3.13 2.74 -3.34
N ILE A 122 -2.21 3.13 -2.45
CA ILE A 122 -1.42 4.34 -2.55
C ILE A 122 0.06 3.92 -2.52
N HIS A 123 0.79 4.22 -3.58
CA HIS A 123 2.20 3.90 -3.73
C HIS A 123 3.03 5.18 -3.73
N LEU A 124 3.91 5.35 -2.76
CA LEU A 124 4.96 6.38 -2.78
C LEU A 124 6.23 5.80 -3.42
N GLY A 125 6.75 6.41 -4.47
CA GLY A 125 8.03 6.02 -5.08
C GLY A 125 9.22 6.37 -4.17
N ILE A 126 10.12 5.41 -3.91
CA ILE A 126 11.28 5.61 -3.02
C ILE A 126 12.62 5.65 -3.76
N SER A 127 12.93 4.59 -4.52
CA SER A 127 14.20 4.49 -5.26
C SER A 127 14.15 3.38 -6.32
N GLY A 128 15.10 3.39 -7.26
CA GLY A 128 15.27 2.32 -8.27
C GLY A 128 14.07 2.17 -9.22
N LEU A 129 13.39 3.28 -9.52
CA LEU A 129 12.10 3.29 -10.22
C LEU A 129 12.23 3.23 -11.74
N GLU A 130 13.42 3.47 -12.29
CA GLU A 130 13.65 3.49 -13.74
C GLU A 130 13.29 2.15 -14.39
N GLY A 131 12.38 2.19 -15.37
CA GLY A 131 11.94 1.03 -16.11
C GLY A 131 10.83 0.21 -15.43
N ALA A 132 10.41 0.60 -14.22
CA ALA A 132 9.25 0.01 -13.55
C ALA A 132 7.94 0.58 -14.11
N GLU A 133 6.97 -0.28 -14.37
CA GLU A 133 5.64 0.11 -14.87
C GLU A 133 4.54 -0.49 -14.00
N LEU A 134 3.53 0.33 -13.69
CA LEU A 134 2.25 -0.10 -13.15
C LEU A 134 1.21 -0.01 -14.26
N LYS A 135 0.52 -1.10 -14.55
CA LYS A 135 -0.66 -1.06 -15.40
C LYS A 135 -1.89 -1.22 -14.53
N VAL A 136 -2.86 -0.31 -14.66
CA VAL A 136 -4.19 -0.40 -14.02
C VAL A 136 -5.24 -0.29 -15.11
N ALA A 137 -6.07 -1.33 -15.24
CA ALA A 137 -6.97 -1.52 -16.36
C ALA A 137 -6.25 -1.30 -17.71
N ASN A 138 -6.61 -0.23 -18.44
CA ASN A 138 -6.06 0.09 -19.76
C ASN A 138 -5.03 1.22 -19.75
N GLN A 139 -4.52 1.60 -18.57
CA GLN A 139 -3.62 2.74 -18.39
C GLN A 139 -2.29 2.29 -17.78
N SER A 140 -1.19 2.84 -18.29
CA SER A 140 0.17 2.65 -17.76
C SER A 140 0.60 3.87 -16.96
N TYR A 141 1.24 3.61 -15.83
CA TYR A 141 1.78 4.59 -14.90
C TYR A 141 3.23 4.22 -14.57
N HIS A 142 4.04 5.23 -14.25
CA HIS A 142 5.42 5.07 -13.84
C HIS A 142 5.64 5.80 -12.52
N TRP A 143 6.38 5.19 -11.60
CA TRP A 143 6.70 5.81 -10.33
C TRP A 143 7.76 6.90 -10.49
N GLU A 144 7.61 7.96 -9.69
CA GLU A 144 8.61 9.01 -9.52
C GLU A 144 9.00 9.09 -8.04
N GLU A 145 10.27 9.38 -7.75
CA GLU A 145 10.74 9.47 -6.36
C GLU A 145 10.01 10.61 -5.62
N GLY A 146 9.53 10.30 -4.42
CA GLY A 146 8.80 11.26 -3.59
C GLY A 146 7.40 11.61 -4.09
N LYS A 147 6.89 10.89 -5.11
CA LYS A 147 5.54 11.09 -5.64
C LYS A 147 4.64 9.89 -5.43
N VAL A 148 3.38 10.19 -5.17
CA VAL A 148 2.37 9.15 -4.99
C VAL A 148 1.65 8.80 -6.30
N ILE A 149 1.30 7.52 -6.43
CA ILE A 149 0.29 7.03 -7.35
C ILE A 149 -0.79 6.36 -6.51
N SER A 150 -2.03 6.79 -6.66
CA SER A 150 -3.19 6.24 -5.95
C SER A 150 -4.20 5.68 -6.95
N TRP A 151 -4.77 4.51 -6.69
CA TRP A 151 -5.84 3.91 -7.51
C TRP A 151 -6.73 3.00 -6.67
N ASP A 152 -7.90 2.65 -7.21
CA ASP A 152 -8.79 1.64 -6.64
C ASP A 152 -8.22 0.24 -6.90
N GLY A 153 -7.90 -0.48 -5.83
CA GLY A 153 -7.24 -1.78 -5.90
C GLY A 153 -8.10 -2.89 -6.51
N SER A 154 -9.41 -2.69 -6.69
CA SER A 154 -10.31 -3.66 -7.30
C SER A 154 -10.21 -3.73 -8.83
N TYR A 155 -9.55 -2.77 -9.47
CA TYR A 155 -9.26 -2.86 -10.90
C TYR A 155 -8.11 -3.83 -11.16
N ASP A 156 -8.18 -4.58 -12.25
CA ASP A 156 -7.09 -5.43 -12.71
C ASP A 156 -5.82 -4.60 -12.88
N HIS A 157 -4.74 -5.06 -12.26
CA HIS A 157 -3.46 -4.40 -12.31
C HIS A 157 -2.27 -5.37 -12.35
N THR A 158 -1.17 -4.88 -12.91
CA THR A 158 0.08 -5.62 -13.16
C THR A 158 1.25 -4.71 -12.78
N ILE A 159 2.32 -5.28 -12.24
CA ILE A 159 3.58 -4.56 -12.00
C ILE A 159 4.66 -5.21 -12.85
N ASN A 160 5.32 -4.43 -13.71
CA ASN A 160 6.38 -4.91 -14.58
C ASN A 160 7.72 -4.32 -14.13
N CYS A 161 8.70 -5.20 -13.91
CA CYS A 161 10.09 -4.83 -13.63
C CYS A 161 11.11 -5.55 -14.52
N HIS A 162 10.70 -6.11 -15.66
CA HIS A 162 11.62 -6.63 -16.68
C HIS A 162 12.61 -5.59 -17.24
N LYS A 163 12.22 -4.32 -17.29
CA LYS A 163 13.10 -3.22 -17.75
C LYS A 163 13.78 -2.47 -16.60
N CYS A 164 13.51 -2.85 -15.35
CA CYS A 164 14.11 -2.23 -14.17
C CYS A 164 15.64 -2.35 -14.22
N LYS A 165 16.34 -1.26 -13.90
CA LYS A 165 17.80 -1.23 -13.84
C LYS A 165 18.34 -1.61 -12.47
N GLU A 166 17.56 -1.30 -11.44
CA GLU A 166 17.91 -1.48 -10.04
C GLU A 166 16.73 -2.09 -9.28
N THR A 167 16.95 -2.40 -8.00
CA THR A 167 15.86 -2.87 -7.12
C THR A 167 14.88 -1.72 -6.91
N ARG A 168 13.64 -1.90 -7.37
CA ARG A 168 12.57 -0.92 -7.23
C ARG A 168 12.02 -0.95 -5.82
N VAL A 169 12.00 0.19 -5.15
CA VAL A 169 11.50 0.32 -3.78
C VAL A 169 10.39 1.35 -3.72
N ILE A 170 9.29 0.98 -3.05
CA ILE A 170 8.14 1.85 -2.79
C ILE A 170 7.66 1.68 -1.34
N MET A 171 6.88 2.63 -0.86
CA MET A 171 5.95 2.40 0.25
C MET A 171 4.54 2.20 -0.31
N MET A 172 3.88 1.11 0.08
CA MET A 172 2.48 0.86 -0.22
C MET A 172 1.64 1.12 1.03
N VAL A 173 0.58 1.91 0.86
CA VAL A 173 -0.49 2.11 1.83
C VAL A 173 -1.80 1.65 1.19
N ARG A 174 -2.41 0.62 1.77
CA ARG A 174 -3.82 0.29 1.52
C ARG A 174 -4.66 1.14 2.46
N TYR A 175 -5.62 1.86 1.88
CA TYR A 175 -6.40 2.88 2.55
C TYR A 175 -7.88 2.64 2.30
N MET A 176 -8.73 2.78 3.32
CA MET A 176 -10.16 2.61 3.13
C MET A 176 -10.70 3.74 2.23
N HIS A 177 -11.51 3.39 1.24
CA HIS A 177 -12.06 4.35 0.29
C HIS A 177 -12.77 5.50 1.04
N PRO A 178 -12.51 6.78 0.69
CA PRO A 178 -13.01 7.93 1.45
C PRO A 178 -14.53 8.02 1.52
N ASP A 179 -15.22 7.49 0.51
CA ASP A 179 -16.69 7.46 0.48
C ASP A 179 -17.31 6.42 1.40
N MET A 180 -16.52 5.53 2.04
CA MET A 180 -17.07 4.59 3.01
C MET A 180 -17.70 5.33 4.20
N ALA A 181 -18.95 4.96 4.49
CA ALA A 181 -19.80 5.56 5.50
C ALA A 181 -20.68 4.49 6.19
N PRO A 182 -21.19 4.74 7.41
CA PRO A 182 -22.03 3.78 8.15
C PRO A 182 -23.24 3.27 7.36
N GLU A 183 -23.84 4.10 6.51
CA GLU A 183 -25.03 3.76 5.72
C GLU A 183 -24.79 2.60 4.75
N HIS A 184 -23.53 2.37 4.34
CA HIS A 184 -23.16 1.23 3.49
C HIS A 184 -23.27 -0.12 4.20
N TYR A 185 -23.37 -0.12 5.53
CA TYR A 185 -23.48 -1.33 6.35
C TYR A 185 -24.93 -1.65 6.76
N LYS A 186 -25.88 -0.74 6.46
CA LYS A 186 -27.29 -0.89 6.82
C LYS A 186 -27.89 -2.21 6.31
N GLY A 187 -28.60 -2.91 7.18
CA GLY A 187 -29.25 -4.19 6.94
C GLY A 187 -28.32 -5.40 7.04
N ASN A 188 -27.02 -5.19 7.28
CA ASN A 188 -26.05 -6.27 7.42
C ASN A 188 -25.68 -6.47 8.88
N LEU A 189 -25.65 -7.71 9.34
CA LEU A 189 -25.28 -8.07 10.71
C LEU A 189 -23.76 -8.17 10.91
N ARG A 190 -23.04 -8.51 9.83
CA ARG A 190 -21.59 -8.72 9.85
C ARG A 190 -20.98 -8.55 8.46
N THR A 191 -19.69 -8.28 8.42
CA THR A 191 -18.84 -8.51 7.24
C THR A 191 -18.29 -9.95 7.28
N HIS A 192 -17.46 -10.31 6.30
CA HIS A 192 -16.71 -11.57 6.37
C HIS A 192 -15.78 -11.61 7.59
N PHE A 193 -15.30 -10.45 8.07
CA PHE A 193 -14.25 -10.35 9.08
C PHE A 193 -14.76 -10.03 10.48
N GLU A 194 -15.79 -9.19 10.61
CA GLU A 194 -16.26 -8.73 11.91
C GLU A 194 -17.75 -8.40 11.93
N ASP A 195 -18.32 -8.36 13.13
CA ASP A 195 -19.71 -7.96 13.34
C ASP A 195 -19.88 -6.46 13.08
N ILE A 196 -21.04 -6.08 12.54
CA ILE A 196 -21.38 -4.68 12.29
C ILE A 196 -22.02 -4.11 13.56
N PRO A 197 -21.55 -2.95 14.08
CA PRO A 197 -22.15 -2.31 15.25
C PRO A 197 -23.65 -2.10 15.07
N VAL A 198 -24.44 -2.33 16.12
CA VAL A 198 -25.92 -2.32 16.06
C VAL A 198 -26.45 -0.99 15.54
N GLU A 199 -25.78 0.11 15.86
CA GLU A 199 -26.11 1.46 15.39
C GLU A 199 -25.90 1.69 13.88
N MET A 200 -25.18 0.79 13.20
CA MET A 200 -24.92 0.83 11.74
C MET A 200 -25.73 -0.22 10.95
N GLN A 201 -26.48 -1.08 11.64
CA GLN A 201 -27.40 -2.05 11.03
C GLN A 201 -28.70 -1.36 10.58
#